data_AF-A0A0F8Y5T9-F1
#
_entry.id   AF-A0A0F8Y5T9-F1
#
_cell.length_a   1.000
_cell.length_b   1.000
_cell.length_c   1.000
_cell.angle_alpha   90.00
_cell.angle_beta   90.00
_cell.angle_gamma   90.00
#
_symmetry.space_group_name_H-M   'P 1'
#
loop_
_entity.id
_entity.type
_entity.pdbx_description
1 polymer ?
#
loop_
_entity_poly.entity_id
_entity_poly.type
_entity_poly.pdbx_seq_one_letter_code
_entity_poly.pdbx_strand_id
1 'polypeptide(L)'
;MKIKLHAKKTIIKAIKSNPMSLDELKEHFLKEYNKKISIKALYVIISRLIKEGLVFRERGKIWYSNPLQRQQAEILKELEGKSINQLKNRIVVLTNILNLIKPGKIVINKLKLVE
;
A
#
# COMPACT_ATOMS: atom_id res chain seq x y z
N MET A 1 -24.08 -1.92 23.53
CA MET A 1 -22.72 -2.38 23.09
C MET A 1 -21.97 -1.26 22.34
N LYS A 2 -21.14 -0.46 23.02
CA LYS A 2 -20.44 0.73 22.46
C LYS A 2 -19.03 0.46 21.89
N ILE A 3 -18.60 -0.81 21.79
CA ILE A 3 -17.28 -1.19 21.26
C ILE A 3 -17.20 -1.08 19.72
N LYS A 4 -18.35 -0.94 19.02
CA LYS A 4 -18.46 -1.14 17.57
C LYS A 4 -17.95 0.02 16.68
N LEU A 5 -17.89 1.27 17.16
CA LEU A 5 -17.54 2.42 16.28
C LEU A 5 -16.05 2.77 16.25
N HIS A 6 -15.37 2.68 17.40
CA HIS A 6 -13.98 3.13 17.54
C HIS A 6 -13.00 2.24 16.77
N ALA A 7 -13.11 0.91 16.94
CA ALA A 7 -12.23 -0.06 16.27
C ALA A 7 -12.29 0.03 14.73
N LYS A 8 -13.49 0.32 14.18
CA LYS A 8 -13.70 0.50 12.74
C LYS A 8 -12.90 1.70 12.20
N LYS A 9 -12.98 2.84 12.89
CA LYS A 9 -12.24 4.07 12.51
C LYS A 9 -10.73 3.86 12.62
N THR A 10 -10.27 3.16 13.65
CA THR A 10 -8.85 2.87 13.85
C THR A 10 -8.28 2.01 12.73
N ILE A 11 -8.95 0.91 12.38
CA ILE A 11 -8.51 0.06 11.26
C ILE A 11 -8.44 0.87 9.98
N ILE A 12 -9.49 1.64 9.66
CA ILE A 12 -9.51 2.47 8.47
C ILE A 12 -8.34 3.45 8.48
N LYS A 13 -8.05 4.12 9.61
CA LYS A 13 -6.95 5.07 9.73
C LYS A 13 -5.59 4.39 9.49
N ALA A 14 -5.37 3.21 10.08
CA ALA A 14 -4.13 2.46 9.92
C ALA A 14 -3.87 2.07 8.45
N ILE A 15 -4.87 1.52 7.77
CA ILE A 15 -4.73 1.05 6.38
C ILE A 15 -4.84 2.16 5.31
N LYS A 16 -5.29 3.37 5.68
CA LYS A 16 -5.43 4.50 4.75
C LYS A 16 -4.07 4.97 4.24
N SER A 17 -3.07 4.93 5.11
CA SER A 17 -1.69 5.33 4.78
C SER A 17 -0.90 4.21 4.13
N ASN A 18 -1.04 2.97 4.63
CA ASN A 18 -0.28 1.83 4.13
C ASN A 18 -1.10 0.53 4.28
N PRO A 19 -1.23 -0.30 3.24
CA PRO A 19 -1.88 -1.61 3.36
C PRO A 19 -1.16 -2.53 4.34
N MET A 20 -1.94 -3.21 5.19
CA MET A 20 -1.43 -4.06 6.28
C MET A 20 -2.08 -5.45 6.27
N SER A 21 -1.34 -6.46 6.69
CA SER A 21 -1.83 -7.79 7.02
C SER A 21 -2.61 -7.80 8.34
N LEU A 22 -3.29 -8.91 8.63
CA LEU A 22 -4.02 -9.08 9.89
C LEU A 22 -3.10 -9.06 11.12
N ASP A 23 -1.89 -9.61 11.00
CA ASP A 23 -0.91 -9.64 12.08
C ASP A 23 -0.31 -8.25 12.33
N GLU A 24 0.02 -7.51 11.26
CA GLU A 24 0.46 -6.11 11.37
C GLU A 24 -0.61 -5.23 12.02
N LEU A 25 -1.90 -5.42 11.66
CA LEU A 25 -3.00 -4.72 12.32
C LEU A 25 -3.13 -5.08 13.80
N LYS A 26 -2.94 -6.36 14.15
CA LYS A 26 -2.97 -6.80 15.55
C LYS A 26 -1.86 -6.13 16.36
N GLU A 27 -0.64 -6.08 15.83
CA GLU A 27 0.47 -5.40 16.48
C GLU A 27 0.24 -3.90 16.59
N HIS A 28 -0.30 -3.26 15.55
CA HIS A 28 -0.64 -1.84 15.56
C HIS A 28 -1.65 -1.51 16.67
N PHE A 29 -2.68 -2.35 16.81
CA PHE A 29 -3.67 -2.21 17.89
C PHE A 29 -3.06 -2.42 19.28
N LEU A 30 -2.13 -3.36 19.43
CA LEU A 30 -1.43 -3.60 20.68
C LEU A 30 -0.55 -2.40 21.06
N LYS A 31 0.21 -1.86 20.10
CA LYS A 31 1.13 -0.73 20.31
C LYS A 31 0.40 0.57 20.62
N GLU A 32 -0.60 0.95 19.83
CA GLU A 32 -1.22 2.27 19.94
C GLU A 32 -2.23 2.36 21.09
N TYR A 33 -2.84 1.24 21.49
CA TYR A 33 -3.94 1.24 22.48
C TYR A 33 -3.67 0.40 23.72
N ASN A 34 -2.51 -0.27 23.81
CA ASN A 34 -2.19 -1.25 24.86
C ASN A 34 -3.31 -2.28 25.10
N LYS A 35 -4.05 -2.61 24.02
CA LYS A 35 -5.22 -3.48 24.05
C LYS A 35 -4.97 -4.71 23.21
N LYS A 36 -5.13 -5.88 23.83
CA LYS A 36 -5.11 -7.16 23.12
C LYS A 36 -6.41 -7.30 22.33
N ILE A 37 -6.31 -7.42 21.01
CA ILE A 37 -7.40 -7.81 20.12
C ILE A 37 -7.11 -9.19 19.53
N SER A 38 -8.12 -10.05 19.44
CA SER A 38 -7.94 -11.37 18.84
C SER A 38 -7.98 -11.27 17.30
N ILE A 39 -7.24 -12.16 16.62
CA ILE A 39 -7.25 -12.24 15.15
C ILE A 39 -8.66 -12.54 14.64
N LYS A 40 -9.43 -13.38 15.35
CA LYS A 40 -10.84 -13.66 15.02
C LYS A 40 -11.69 -12.38 15.06
N ALA A 41 -11.50 -11.51 16.07
CA ALA A 41 -12.23 -10.24 16.16
C ALA A 41 -11.85 -9.28 15.02
N LEU A 42 -10.54 -9.15 14.71
CA LEU A 42 -10.07 -8.38 13.56
C LEU A 42 -10.69 -8.89 12.27
N TYR A 43 -10.68 -10.20 12.04
CA TYR A 43 -11.25 -10.81 10.84
C TYR A 43 -12.74 -10.47 10.67
N VAL A 44 -13.53 -10.51 11.74
CA VAL A 44 -14.95 -10.13 11.70
C VAL A 44 -15.13 -8.65 11.32
N ILE A 45 -14.30 -7.76 11.88
CA ILE A 45 -14.38 -6.32 11.57
C ILE A 45 -13.97 -6.06 10.11
N ILE A 46 -12.87 -6.67 9.65
CA ILE A 46 -12.41 -6.56 8.26
C ILE A 46 -13.45 -7.11 7.29
N SER A 47 -14.02 -8.28 7.57
CA SER A 47 -15.07 -8.87 6.73
C SER A 47 -16.27 -7.94 6.59
N ARG A 48 -16.63 -7.22 7.66
CA ARG A 48 -17.69 -6.22 7.62
C ARG A 48 -17.30 -5.00 6.79
N LEU A 49 -16.07 -4.51 6.93
CA LEU A 49 -15.55 -3.40 6.12
C LEU A 49 -15.48 -3.71 4.63
N ILE A 50 -15.16 -4.96 4.27
CA ILE A 50 -15.17 -5.43 2.88
C ILE A 50 -16.60 -5.43 2.33
N LYS A 51 -17.56 -5.97 3.09
CA LYS A 51 -18.99 -5.96 2.70
C LYS A 51 -19.53 -4.54 2.51
N GLU A 52 -19.04 -3.58 3.30
CA GLU A 52 -19.39 -2.17 3.18
C GLU A 52 -18.61 -1.44 2.06
N GLY A 53 -17.72 -2.12 1.34
CA GLY A 53 -16.94 -1.57 0.24
C GLY A 53 -15.84 -0.57 0.67
N LEU A 54 -15.57 -0.46 1.96
CA LEU A 54 -14.60 0.51 2.53
C LEU A 54 -13.16 0.03 2.44
N VAL A 55 -12.96 -1.28 2.36
CA VAL A 55 -11.63 -1.92 2.26
C VAL A 55 -11.73 -3.10 1.30
N PHE A 56 -10.59 -3.55 0.78
CA PHE A 56 -10.49 -4.78 0.01
C PHE A 56 -9.24 -5.55 0.44
N ARG A 57 -9.19 -6.83 0.07
CA ARG A 57 -8.04 -7.69 0.38
C ARG A 57 -7.36 -8.06 -0.94
N GLU A 58 -6.06 -7.81 -1.00
CA GLU A 58 -5.22 -8.17 -2.14
C GLU A 58 -3.88 -8.68 -1.58
N ARG A 59 -3.46 -9.87 -2.00
CA ARG A 59 -2.18 -10.51 -1.60
C ARG A 59 -1.94 -10.58 -0.10
N GLY A 60 -2.94 -11.03 0.65
CA GLY A 60 -2.84 -11.17 2.10
C GLY A 60 -2.86 -9.84 2.88
N LYS A 61 -2.79 -8.69 2.21
CA LYS A 61 -2.91 -7.36 2.82
C LYS A 61 -4.31 -6.79 2.64
N ILE A 62 -4.67 -5.91 3.57
CA ILE A 62 -5.93 -5.18 3.62
C ILE A 62 -5.64 -3.76 3.17
N TRP A 63 -6.36 -3.34 2.14
CA TRP A 63 -6.21 -2.07 1.46
C TRP A 63 -7.42 -1.19 1.70
N TYR A 64 -7.21 0.12 1.84
CA TYR A 64 -8.32 1.06 1.85
C TYR A 64 -8.92 1.17 0.45
N SER A 65 -10.25 1.13 0.36
CA SER A 65 -10.97 1.17 -0.91
C SER A 65 -11.10 2.62 -1.40
N ASN A 66 -10.04 3.14 -2.01
CA ASN A 66 -10.06 4.37 -2.79
C ASN A 66 -9.45 4.12 -4.18
N PRO A 67 -9.73 4.97 -5.19
CA PRO A 67 -9.26 4.76 -6.56
C PRO A 67 -7.74 4.65 -6.67
N LEU A 68 -6.99 5.49 -5.94
CA LEU A 68 -5.52 5.51 -5.96
C LEU A 68 -4.92 4.20 -5.42
N GLN A 69 -5.47 3.69 -4.33
CA GLN A 69 -5.03 2.45 -3.69
C GLN A 69 -5.37 1.22 -4.55
N ARG A 70 -6.49 1.25 -5.29
CA ARG A 70 -6.79 0.21 -6.29
C ARG A 70 -5.78 0.23 -7.42
N GLN A 71 -5.44 1.40 -7.97
CA GLN A 71 -4.41 1.53 -8.99
C GLN A 71 -3.04 1.04 -8.48
N GLN A 72 -2.67 1.36 -7.23
CA GLN A 72 -1.44 0.86 -6.61
C GLN A 72 -1.45 -0.67 -6.48
N ALA A 73 -2.57 -1.25 -6.03
CA ALA A 73 -2.72 -2.70 -5.94
C ALA A 73 -2.68 -3.38 -7.33
N GLU A 74 -3.26 -2.78 -8.36
CA GLU A 74 -3.20 -3.25 -9.75
C GLU A 74 -1.79 -3.16 -10.34
N ILE A 75 -1.08 -2.05 -10.11
CA ILE A 75 0.32 -1.92 -10.51
C ILE A 75 1.13 -3.02 -9.82
N LEU A 76 0.99 -3.20 -8.51
CA LEU A 76 1.64 -4.31 -7.81
C LEU A 76 1.23 -5.65 -8.42
N LYS A 77 -0.04 -5.83 -8.80
CA LYS A 77 -0.57 -7.00 -9.51
C LYS A 77 0.24 -7.31 -10.76
N GLU A 78 0.36 -6.33 -11.65
CA GLU A 78 1.12 -6.41 -12.89
C GLU A 78 2.63 -6.62 -12.68
N LEU A 79 3.13 -6.29 -11.50
CA LEU A 79 4.52 -6.42 -11.13
C LEU A 79 4.86 -7.79 -10.51
N GLU A 80 3.89 -8.58 -10.01
CA GLU A 80 4.21 -9.98 -9.66
C GLU A 80 4.47 -10.78 -10.92
N GLY A 81 5.54 -11.58 -10.88
CA GLY A 81 5.99 -12.37 -12.02
C GLY A 81 6.87 -11.60 -13.00
N LYS A 82 7.00 -10.27 -12.85
CA LYS A 82 8.02 -9.48 -13.57
C LYS A 82 9.30 -9.44 -12.75
N SER A 83 10.44 -9.69 -13.40
CA SER A 83 11.73 -9.66 -12.68
C SER A 83 12.01 -8.25 -12.16
N ILE A 84 12.71 -8.15 -11.03
CA ILE A 84 13.18 -6.89 -10.43
C ILE A 84 13.87 -5.98 -11.47
N ASN A 85 14.49 -6.56 -12.49
CA ASN A 85 15.14 -5.83 -13.59
C ASN A 85 14.14 -5.10 -14.51
N GLN A 86 12.95 -5.64 -14.78
CA GLN A 86 11.92 -4.94 -15.56
C GLN A 86 11.33 -3.75 -14.79
N LEU A 87 11.23 -3.90 -13.47
CA LEU A 87 10.78 -2.87 -12.54
C LEU A 87 11.78 -1.72 -12.41
N LYS A 88 13.06 -2.07 -12.23
CA LYS A 88 14.18 -1.13 -12.18
C LYS A 88 14.32 -0.37 -13.49
N ASN A 89 14.17 -1.04 -14.63
CA ASN A 89 14.20 -0.40 -15.94
C ASN A 89 13.05 0.58 -16.15
N ARG A 90 11.81 0.24 -15.74
CA ARG A 90 10.67 1.17 -15.82
C ARG A 90 10.85 2.39 -14.89
N ILE A 91 11.37 2.20 -13.68
CA ILE A 91 11.67 3.31 -12.76
C ILE A 91 12.79 4.21 -13.31
N VAL A 92 13.86 3.63 -13.86
CA VAL A 92 14.95 4.39 -14.50
C VAL A 92 14.45 5.16 -15.72
N VAL A 93 13.61 4.56 -16.57
CA VAL A 93 13.00 5.23 -17.73
C VAL A 93 12.08 6.37 -17.29
N LEU A 94 11.22 6.15 -16.29
CA LEU A 94 10.36 7.20 -15.74
C LEU A 94 11.17 8.33 -15.05
N THR A 95 12.28 7.99 -14.40
CA THR A 95 13.21 8.96 -13.78
C THR A 95 13.92 9.79 -14.86
N ASN A 96 14.33 9.17 -15.97
CA ASN A 96 14.92 9.85 -17.12
C ASN A 96 13.91 10.77 -17.82
N ILE A 97 12.66 10.34 -18.00
CA ILE A 97 11.59 11.17 -18.58
C ILE A 97 11.26 12.36 -17.66
N LEU A 98 11.16 12.14 -16.34
CA LEU A 98 10.95 13.24 -15.37
C LEU A 98 12.12 14.24 -15.33
N ASN A 99 13.35 13.78 -15.53
CA ASN A 99 14.52 14.66 -15.64
C ASN A 99 14.55 15.47 -16.95
N LEU A 100 13.90 14.99 -18.01
CA LEU A 100 13.77 15.72 -19.28
C LEU A 100 12.63 16.74 -19.28
N ILE A 101 11.62 16.56 -18.42
CA ILE A 101 10.43 17.44 -18.34
C ILE A 101 10.61 18.57 -17.31
N LYS A 102 11.61 18.52 -16.43
CA LYS A 102 11.93 19.65 -15.54
C LYS A 102 12.44 20.83 -16.39
N PRO A 103 11.72 21.96 -16.47
CA PRO A 103 12.23 23.13 -17.16
C PRO A 103 13.32 23.74 -16.28
N GLY A 104 14.59 23.54 -16.62
CA GLY A 104 15.69 24.31 -16.02
C GLY A 104 17.03 23.63 -15.76
N LYS A 105 17.22 22.31 -15.99
CA LYS A 105 18.57 21.71 -15.93
C LYS A 105 18.76 20.57 -16.94
N ILE A 106 19.27 20.92 -18.11
CA ILE A 106 19.95 19.96 -18.98
C ILE A 106 21.28 19.62 -18.29
N VAL A 107 21.32 18.51 -17.56
CA VAL A 107 22.60 17.91 -17.16
C VAL A 107 23.00 16.98 -18.30
N ILE A 108 23.85 17.47 -19.19
CA ILE A 108 24.61 16.63 -20.12
C ILE A 108 25.60 15.84 -19.27
N ASN A 109 25.13 14.77 -18.61
CA ASN A 109 26.05 13.73 -18.20
C ASN A 109 26.42 13.00 -19.49
N LYS A 110 27.55 13.40 -20.07
CA LYS A 110 28.29 12.64 -21.07
C LYS A 110 28.34 11.19 -20.59
N LEU A 111 27.51 10.34 -21.18
CA LEU A 111 27.64 8.91 -21.13
C LEU A 111 29.04 8.59 -21.68
N LYS A 112 30.01 8.39 -20.79
CA LYS A 112 31.14 7.53 -21.13
C LYS A 112 30.62 6.11 -20.97
N LEU A 113 30.13 5.56 -22.08
CA LEU A 113 30.10 4.11 -22.28
C LEU A 113 31.56 3.67 -22.13
N VAL A 114 31.85 2.99 -21.04
CA VAL A 114 33.06 2.17 -20.91
C VAL A 114 32.58 0.74 -21.09
N GLU A 115 33.28 0.01 -21.96
CA GLU A 115 33.04 -1.38 -22.39
C GLU A 115 32.75 -2.36 -21.25
#